data_AF-A0A833H3E1-F1
#
_entry.id   AF-A0A833H3E1-F1
#
_cell.length_a   1.000
_cell.length_b   1.000
_cell.length_c   1.000
_cell.angle_alpha   90.00
_cell.angle_beta   90.00
_cell.angle_gamma   90.00
#
_symmetry.space_group_name_H-M   'P 1'
#
loop_
_entity.id
_entity.type
_entity.pdbx_description
1 polymer ?
#
loop_
_entity_poly.entity_id
_entity_poly.type
_entity_poly.pdbx_seq_one_letter_code
_entity_poly.pdbx_strand_id
1 'polypeptide(L)'
;MKRKYVWMTGIAAAIALFGFSLNIRQGAPAQGVAVPLDLKGVEAAIQSMQTGHLHINTEPRRHIVLSGQQPLSAAEQDWGFVRQSALWANNNSNLADQIIMALKRAGLLDQTGTHTTTVAINGVNYKFKLEVGTCGATCNGITATAYSGTKNFTNRLKLWRASDNKDALELLFDDVNDLSGNTNGILLTYRLGVLDSAFSNNEDLIVESYISGASPDRKQTYSWGADFWLAPDPRAGRTSDRGRVVIEERTIGIKNQGPDDAGICVRIAARTVSFTSACGTNNHYYALAYGQKTGGNLETTARSGLALGTLTTNGTVCGADILKYATFNTGGFIQDGLIVGSVPTGFPDPNVDGGYPGVTALFNLVGTNGRSGINDSFDDLRKAKIDGLNAISFHPASEAPGF
;
A
#
# COMPACT_ATOMS: atom_id res chain seq x y z
N MET A 1 63.14 -53.42 32.12
CA MET A 1 63.61 -53.45 33.52
C MET A 1 63.36 -52.09 34.16
N LYS A 2 62.73 -52.09 35.35
CA LYS A 2 62.73 -51.08 36.45
C LYS A 2 62.43 -49.61 36.07
N ARG A 3 61.24 -49.07 36.40
CA ARG A 3 60.83 -48.45 37.71
C ARG A 3 61.73 -47.26 38.10
N LYS A 4 61.28 -46.12 38.64
CA LYS A 4 60.00 -45.49 39.04
C LYS A 4 60.39 -44.15 39.74
N TYR A 5 59.37 -43.36 40.10
CA TYR A 5 59.30 -42.35 41.19
C TYR A 5 59.54 -40.88 40.78
N VAL A 6 58.51 -40.01 40.60
CA VAL A 6 57.49 -39.47 41.56
C VAL A 6 58.17 -38.45 42.51
N TRP A 7 57.76 -37.19 42.66
CA TRP A 7 56.59 -36.62 43.38
C TRP A 7 56.40 -35.14 42.94
N MET A 8 55.18 -34.65 42.63
CA MET A 8 54.12 -34.11 43.54
C MET A 8 54.64 -32.94 44.39
N THR A 9 54.05 -31.73 44.43
CA THR A 9 52.67 -31.26 44.74
C THR A 9 52.70 -29.72 44.58
N GLY A 10 51.68 -28.93 44.28
CA GLY A 10 50.22 -29.08 44.27
C GLY A 10 49.58 -27.83 44.89
N ILE A 11 48.65 -27.16 44.18
CA ILE A 11 47.48 -26.37 44.65
C ILE A 11 46.52 -26.39 43.42
N ALA A 12 45.53 -27.28 43.25
CA ALA A 12 44.24 -27.45 43.93
C ALA A 12 43.41 -26.16 44.01
N ALA A 13 42.12 -26.06 43.72
CA ALA A 13 41.12 -26.90 43.08
C ALA A 13 39.84 -26.02 43.04
N ALA A 14 39.11 -26.06 41.92
CA ALA A 14 37.67 -25.87 41.76
C ALA A 14 37.40 -26.03 40.25
N ILE A 15 37.54 -27.23 39.65
CA ILE A 15 36.61 -28.37 39.67
C ILE A 15 35.15 -27.97 39.38
N ALA A 16 34.84 -28.13 38.08
CA ALA A 16 33.76 -28.94 37.54
C ALA A 16 32.32 -28.48 37.72
N LEU A 17 31.62 -28.46 36.58
CA LEU A 17 30.56 -29.43 36.32
C LEU A 17 30.60 -29.83 34.83
N PHE A 18 31.11 -31.05 34.64
CA PHE A 18 31.08 -31.99 33.50
C PHE A 18 29.89 -31.85 32.54
N GLY A 19 29.93 -32.25 31.26
CA GLY A 19 30.90 -33.09 30.54
C GLY A 19 30.18 -33.93 29.46
N PHE A 20 31.00 -34.49 28.58
CA PHE A 20 30.78 -35.61 27.64
C PHE A 20 30.54 -35.34 26.15
N SER A 21 31.47 -35.94 25.41
CA SER A 21 31.64 -36.07 23.98
C SER A 21 30.72 -37.12 23.37
N LEU A 22 30.39 -36.97 22.08
CA LEU A 22 30.02 -38.09 21.22
C LEU A 22 30.50 -37.84 19.78
N ASN A 23 31.16 -38.85 19.24
CA ASN A 23 31.65 -38.96 17.88
C ASN A 23 30.69 -39.92 17.15
N ILE A 24 30.41 -39.72 15.85
CA ILE A 24 30.07 -40.70 14.79
C ILE A 24 29.02 -40.19 13.75
N ARG A 25 29.53 -40.16 12.50
CA ARG A 25 28.97 -40.47 11.15
C ARG A 25 28.04 -39.54 10.38
N GLN A 26 28.41 -39.47 9.10
CA GLN A 26 27.69 -39.04 7.90
C GLN A 26 26.20 -39.43 7.88
N GLY A 27 25.40 -38.43 7.56
CA GLY A 27 24.10 -38.55 6.91
C GLY A 27 23.77 -37.19 6.31
N ALA A 28 23.94 -37.01 5.00
CA ALA A 28 23.25 -35.93 4.30
C ALA A 28 21.73 -36.23 4.37
N PRO A 29 20.89 -35.21 4.54
CA PRO A 29 20.29 -34.62 3.35
C PRO A 29 20.24 -33.08 3.35
N ALA A 30 20.22 -32.54 2.12
CA ALA A 30 19.86 -31.18 1.71
C ALA A 30 20.34 -30.02 2.61
N GLN A 31 21.56 -29.52 2.33
CA GLN A 31 21.94 -28.18 2.75
C GLN A 31 21.09 -27.15 2.00
N GLY A 32 19.97 -26.75 2.61
CA GLY A 32 19.48 -25.39 2.44
C GLY A 32 20.55 -24.46 3.01
N VAL A 33 21.21 -23.69 2.16
CA VAL A 33 22.14 -22.66 2.61
C VAL A 33 21.30 -21.64 3.39
N ALA A 34 21.41 -21.67 4.72
CA ALA A 34 20.91 -20.59 5.57
C ALA A 34 21.81 -19.38 5.33
N VAL A 35 21.56 -18.64 4.24
CA VAL A 35 22.12 -17.32 4.05
C VAL A 35 21.50 -16.44 5.15
N PRO A 36 22.29 -15.77 6.00
CA PRO A 36 21.75 -14.73 6.87
C PRO A 36 21.13 -13.65 5.98
N LEU A 37 19.81 -13.71 5.85
CA LEU A 37 19.01 -12.77 5.10
C LEU A 37 19.09 -11.40 5.79
N ASP A 38 19.88 -10.47 5.24
CA ASP A 38 19.87 -9.07 5.67
C ASP A 38 18.59 -8.41 5.13
N LEU A 39 17.51 -8.50 5.92
CA LEU A 39 16.20 -7.94 5.58
C LEU A 39 16.03 -6.50 6.07
N LYS A 40 17.08 -5.81 6.51
CA LYS A 40 16.97 -4.42 7.02
C LYS A 40 16.26 -3.47 6.06
N GLY A 41 16.41 -3.68 4.74
CA GLY A 41 15.68 -2.90 3.73
C GLY A 41 14.17 -3.21 3.70
N VAL A 42 13.78 -4.47 3.91
CA VAL A 42 12.37 -4.89 3.99
C VAL A 42 11.77 -4.43 5.31
N GLU A 43 12.52 -4.55 6.41
CA GLU A 43 12.15 -3.99 7.71
C GLU A 43 11.93 -2.47 7.60
N ALA A 44 12.87 -1.73 7.01
CA ALA A 44 12.73 -0.29 6.80
C ALA A 44 11.54 0.07 5.89
N ALA A 45 11.26 -0.76 4.87
CA ALA A 45 10.11 -0.56 4.00
C ALA A 45 8.78 -0.68 4.76
N ILE A 46 8.65 -1.73 5.57
CA ILE A 46 7.48 -1.99 6.42
C ILE A 46 7.39 -0.94 7.54
N GLN A 47 8.51 -0.48 8.09
CA GLN A 47 8.56 0.62 9.05
C GLN A 47 8.10 1.96 8.45
N SER A 48 8.37 2.23 7.17
CA SER A 48 7.91 3.46 6.51
C SER A 48 6.38 3.54 6.41
N MET A 49 5.68 2.39 6.36
CA MET A 49 4.21 2.32 6.44
C MET A 49 3.68 2.96 7.73
N GLN A 50 4.46 2.91 8.81
CA GLN A 50 4.04 3.30 10.16
C GLN A 50 4.22 4.78 10.45
N THR A 51 5.20 5.42 9.80
CA THR A 51 5.62 6.79 10.13
C THR A 51 5.16 7.83 9.10
N GLY A 52 4.75 7.40 7.91
CA GLY A 52 4.47 8.32 6.80
C GLY A 52 5.71 9.07 6.29
N HIS A 53 6.92 8.62 6.65
CA HIS A 53 8.17 9.24 6.23
C HIS A 53 8.84 8.48 5.09
N LEU A 54 8.98 9.19 3.96
CA LEU A 54 9.57 8.74 2.70
C LEU A 54 11.08 8.51 2.86
N HIS A 55 11.56 7.28 2.64
CA HIS A 55 12.99 7.01 2.46
C HIS A 55 13.29 6.90 0.95
N ILE A 56 13.64 8.04 0.32
CA ILE A 56 13.95 8.10 -1.11
C ILE A 56 15.29 7.41 -1.38
N ASN A 57 15.37 6.62 -2.45
CA ASN A 57 16.63 6.51 -3.18
C ASN A 57 16.41 6.42 -4.71
N THR A 58 17.28 7.11 -5.44
CA THR A 58 17.25 7.42 -6.88
C THR A 58 17.68 6.23 -7.74
N GLU A 59 16.96 5.98 -8.85
CA GLU A 59 17.19 5.11 -10.05
C GLU A 59 15.88 4.34 -10.44
N PRO A 60 15.70 3.85 -11.69
CA PRO A 60 14.51 4.06 -12.49
C PRO A 60 13.26 3.36 -11.93
N ARG A 61 12.19 4.15 -11.87
CA ARG A 61 11.13 4.07 -10.87
C ARG A 61 9.95 3.25 -11.39
N ARG A 62 9.63 2.11 -10.75
CA ARG A 62 8.34 1.40 -10.91
C ARG A 62 7.23 1.93 -9.95
N HIS A 63 7.49 3.03 -9.23
CA HIS A 63 6.59 3.63 -8.22
C HIS A 63 5.87 4.92 -8.66
N ILE A 64 4.62 5.14 -8.24
CA ILE A 64 3.99 6.46 -8.32
C ILE A 64 4.44 7.28 -7.11
N VAL A 65 5.14 8.41 -7.31
CA VAL A 65 5.51 9.28 -6.18
C VAL A 65 4.39 10.29 -5.94
N LEU A 66 3.64 10.12 -4.84
CA LEU A 66 2.73 11.14 -4.34
C LEU A 66 3.48 12.12 -3.39
N SER A 67 4.65 12.67 -3.75
CA SER A 67 5.45 13.46 -2.78
C SER A 67 4.62 14.56 -2.08
N GLY A 68 4.86 14.78 -0.78
CA GLY A 68 4.90 16.14 -0.24
C GLY A 68 3.68 16.78 0.44
N GLN A 69 2.72 16.05 1.03
CA GLN A 69 1.84 16.68 2.03
C GLN A 69 2.31 16.35 3.46
N GLN A 70 3.00 17.31 4.09
CA GLN A 70 3.21 17.30 5.53
C GLN A 70 1.85 17.41 6.25
N PRO A 71 1.65 16.78 7.42
CA PRO A 71 0.49 17.01 8.26
C PRO A 71 0.54 18.47 8.78
N LEU A 72 -0.09 19.39 8.04
CA LEU A 72 0.02 20.83 8.25
C LEU A 72 -1.22 21.41 8.95
N SER A 73 -0.95 22.06 10.08
CA SER A 73 -1.86 22.59 11.10
C SER A 73 -2.58 23.89 10.70
N ALA A 74 -3.58 23.84 9.81
CA ALA A 74 -4.45 24.99 9.54
C ALA A 74 -5.91 24.57 9.21
N ALA A 75 -6.87 25.31 9.80
CA ALA A 75 -8.34 25.20 9.76
C ALA A 75 -8.95 24.02 8.97
N GLU A 76 -9.32 22.97 9.72
CA GLU A 76 -9.54 21.58 9.30
C GLU A 76 -10.95 21.21 8.76
N GLN A 77 -11.95 22.09 8.82
CA GLN A 77 -13.32 21.61 9.11
C GLN A 77 -13.98 20.79 7.99
N ASP A 78 -13.89 21.20 6.72
CA ASP A 78 -14.68 20.56 5.64
C ASP A 78 -13.89 19.55 4.78
N TRP A 79 -12.56 19.60 4.79
CA TRP A 79 -11.70 18.72 3.99
C TRP A 79 -10.97 17.64 4.79
N GLY A 80 -11.07 17.64 6.13
CA GLY A 80 -10.31 16.74 7.01
C GLY A 80 -10.47 15.25 6.69
N PHE A 81 -11.69 14.79 6.42
CA PHE A 81 -11.97 13.38 6.10
C PHE A 81 -11.39 12.93 4.76
N VAL A 82 -11.30 13.87 3.80
CA VAL A 82 -10.78 13.62 2.45
C VAL A 82 -9.25 13.50 2.45
N ARG A 83 -8.61 14.32 3.28
CA ARG A 83 -7.15 14.37 3.42
C ARG A 83 -6.59 13.09 4.02
N GLN A 84 -7.27 12.45 4.97
CA GLN A 84 -6.78 11.21 5.57
C GLN A 84 -6.63 10.09 4.53
N SER A 85 -7.63 9.89 3.66
CA SER A 85 -7.58 8.86 2.62
C SER A 85 -6.52 9.17 1.55
N ALA A 86 -6.36 10.45 1.19
CA ALA A 86 -5.32 10.88 0.26
C ALA A 86 -3.91 10.73 0.85
N LEU A 87 -3.72 11.10 2.13
CA LEU A 87 -2.45 10.97 2.85
C LEU A 87 -2.07 9.51 3.05
N TRP A 88 -3.04 8.67 3.41
CA TRP A 88 -2.79 7.23 3.52
C TRP A 88 -2.38 6.62 2.18
N ALA A 89 -3.11 6.91 1.10
CA ALA A 89 -2.79 6.41 -0.23
C ALA A 89 -1.41 6.89 -0.69
N ASN A 90 -1.07 8.15 -0.37
CA ASN A 90 0.26 8.70 -0.59
C ASN A 90 1.34 7.90 0.13
N ASN A 91 1.22 7.74 1.44
CA ASN A 91 2.24 7.09 2.25
C ASN A 91 2.44 5.61 1.90
N ASN A 92 1.42 4.96 1.32
CA ASN A 92 1.48 3.55 0.94
C ASN A 92 1.77 3.33 -0.55
N SER A 93 1.77 4.38 -1.38
CA SER A 93 1.92 4.31 -2.86
C SER A 93 3.18 3.57 -3.31
N ASN A 94 4.25 3.65 -2.54
CA ASN A 94 5.56 3.07 -2.87
C ASN A 94 5.91 1.80 -2.09
N LEU A 95 5.02 1.29 -1.23
CA LEU A 95 5.33 0.17 -0.34
C LEU A 95 5.79 -1.09 -1.09
N ALA A 96 5.04 -1.49 -2.13
CA ALA A 96 5.36 -2.66 -2.94
C ALA A 96 6.76 -2.53 -3.57
N ASP A 97 7.07 -1.35 -4.13
CA ASP A 97 8.39 -1.08 -4.72
C ASP A 97 9.50 -1.10 -3.68
N GLN A 98 9.28 -0.54 -2.50
CA GLN A 98 10.30 -0.56 -1.44
C GLN A 98 10.62 -2.00 -1.00
N ILE A 99 9.61 -2.86 -0.86
CA ILE A 99 9.81 -4.29 -0.56
C ILE A 99 10.59 -4.95 -1.71
N ILE A 100 10.14 -4.81 -2.96
CA ILE A 100 10.79 -5.41 -4.13
C ILE A 100 12.24 -4.95 -4.26
N MET A 101 12.50 -3.65 -4.10
CA MET A 101 13.85 -3.08 -4.16
C MET A 101 14.73 -3.62 -3.04
N ALA A 102 14.21 -3.79 -1.83
CA ALA A 102 14.95 -4.38 -0.73
C ALA A 102 15.32 -5.83 -1.02
N LEU A 103 14.39 -6.64 -1.55
CA LEU A 103 14.66 -8.02 -1.98
C LEU A 103 15.72 -8.07 -3.08
N LYS A 104 15.65 -7.15 -4.06
CA LYS A 104 16.63 -7.04 -5.14
C LYS A 104 18.01 -6.69 -4.60
N ARG A 105 18.12 -5.71 -3.71
CA ARG A 105 19.40 -5.29 -3.10
C ARG A 105 20.02 -6.38 -2.23
N ALA A 106 19.18 -7.20 -1.59
CA ALA A 106 19.63 -8.37 -0.84
C ALA A 106 20.07 -9.54 -1.76
N GLY A 107 19.97 -9.41 -3.08
CA GLY A 107 20.31 -10.45 -4.05
C GLY A 107 19.36 -11.64 -4.05
N LEU A 108 18.19 -11.53 -3.40
CA LEU A 108 17.25 -12.63 -3.25
C LEU A 108 16.46 -12.88 -4.55
N LEU A 109 16.22 -11.83 -5.33
CA LEU A 109 15.53 -11.96 -6.60
C LEU A 109 16.41 -12.55 -7.72
N ASP A 110 17.72 -12.67 -7.49
CA ASP A 110 18.66 -13.27 -8.44
C ASP A 110 18.79 -14.79 -8.26
N GLN A 111 18.11 -15.35 -7.24
CA GLN A 111 18.20 -16.76 -6.88
C GLN A 111 16.81 -17.42 -6.99
N THR A 112 16.62 -18.25 -8.02
CA THR A 112 15.42 -19.10 -8.08
C THR A 112 15.39 -20.04 -6.89
N GLY A 113 14.30 -20.04 -6.13
CA GLY A 113 14.22 -20.85 -4.92
C GLY A 113 13.14 -20.38 -3.95
N THR A 114 13.12 -21.04 -2.79
CA THR A 114 12.28 -20.64 -1.66
C THR A 114 13.18 -20.27 -0.50
N HIS A 115 13.01 -19.05 0.01
CA HIS A 115 13.75 -18.50 1.14
C HIS A 115 12.80 -18.30 2.32
N THR A 116 13.16 -18.86 3.47
CA THR A 116 12.36 -18.76 4.69
C THR A 116 13.21 -18.24 5.85
N THR A 117 12.64 -17.38 6.67
CA THR A 117 13.29 -16.90 7.90
C THR A 117 12.25 -16.38 8.90
N THR A 118 12.69 -16.03 10.10
CA THR A 118 11.90 -15.21 11.03
C THR A 118 12.59 -13.87 11.20
N VAL A 119 11.83 -12.78 11.05
CA VAL A 119 12.33 -11.41 11.10
C VAL A 119 11.56 -10.62 12.17
N ALA A 120 12.26 -9.78 12.93
CA ALA A 120 11.64 -8.92 13.91
C ALA A 120 11.38 -7.54 13.28
N ILE A 121 10.10 -7.19 13.11
CA ILE A 121 9.68 -5.88 12.61
C ILE A 121 8.97 -5.17 13.76
N ASN A 122 9.56 -4.08 14.25
CA ASN A 122 9.01 -3.27 15.35
C ASN A 122 8.74 -4.07 16.64
N GLY A 123 9.65 -4.99 16.97
CA GLY A 123 9.53 -5.84 18.15
C GLY A 123 8.52 -6.98 18.01
N VAL A 124 7.84 -7.11 16.87
CA VAL A 124 6.97 -8.24 16.54
C VAL A 124 7.71 -9.18 15.58
N ASN A 125 7.73 -10.46 15.90
CA ASN A 125 8.34 -11.47 15.04
C ASN A 125 7.37 -11.89 13.94
N TYR A 126 7.87 -11.97 12.71
CA TYR A 126 7.15 -12.45 11.54
C TYR A 126 7.90 -13.60 10.87
N LYS A 127 7.18 -14.64 10.49
CA LYS A 127 7.67 -15.68 9.60
C LYS A 127 7.62 -15.15 8.18
N PHE A 128 8.76 -15.19 7.50
CA PHE A 128 8.97 -14.69 6.15
C PHE A 128 9.15 -15.86 5.20
N LYS A 129 8.43 -15.86 4.07
CA LYS A 129 8.62 -16.81 2.96
C LYS A 129 8.67 -16.02 1.65
N LEU A 130 9.73 -16.20 0.88
CA LEU A 130 9.89 -15.68 -0.47
C LEU A 130 10.06 -16.86 -1.43
N GLU A 131 9.23 -16.92 -2.45
CA GLU A 131 9.27 -17.90 -3.54
C GLU A 131 9.62 -17.14 -4.83
N VAL A 132 10.82 -17.36 -5.37
CA VAL A 132 11.31 -16.70 -6.59
C VAL A 132 11.34 -17.72 -7.71
N GLY A 133 10.46 -17.57 -8.70
CA GLY A 133 10.30 -18.50 -9.83
C GLY A 133 9.75 -19.89 -9.44
N THR A 134 9.39 -20.12 -8.18
CA THR A 134 9.03 -21.46 -7.64
C THR A 134 7.65 -21.55 -7.01
N CYS A 135 6.89 -20.45 -6.91
CA CYS A 135 5.60 -20.44 -6.22
C CYS A 135 4.53 -21.35 -6.87
N GLY A 136 4.64 -21.64 -8.17
CA GLY A 136 3.80 -22.62 -8.84
C GLY A 136 2.30 -22.33 -8.64
N ALA A 137 1.57 -23.27 -8.03
CA ALA A 137 0.13 -23.13 -7.82
C ALA A 137 -0.26 -21.93 -6.93
N THR A 138 0.61 -21.44 -6.04
CA THR A 138 0.29 -20.28 -5.18
C THR A 138 0.37 -18.93 -5.91
N CYS A 139 0.91 -18.92 -7.13
CA CYS A 139 0.93 -17.74 -7.99
C CYS A 139 0.04 -17.86 -9.23
N ASN A 140 -0.69 -18.95 -9.41
CA ASN A 140 -1.50 -19.19 -10.60
C ASN A 140 -2.98 -18.97 -10.32
N GLY A 141 -3.69 -18.39 -11.29
CA GLY A 141 -5.14 -18.21 -11.18
C GLY A 141 -5.56 -17.14 -10.16
N ILE A 142 -4.69 -16.15 -9.90
CA ILE A 142 -4.90 -15.14 -8.87
C ILE A 142 -6.00 -14.16 -9.29
N THR A 143 -7.04 -14.05 -8.47
CA THR A 143 -8.09 -13.04 -8.60
C THR A 143 -7.77 -11.84 -7.72
N ALA A 144 -8.29 -10.67 -8.07
CA ALA A 144 -8.19 -9.48 -7.24
C ALA A 144 -9.42 -8.60 -7.44
N THR A 145 -9.68 -7.68 -6.52
CA THR A 145 -10.74 -6.69 -6.71
C THR A 145 -10.41 -5.69 -7.81
N ALA A 146 -9.12 -5.54 -8.13
CA ALA A 146 -8.57 -4.56 -9.04
C ALA A 146 -8.53 -4.95 -10.53
N TYR A 147 -8.82 -6.20 -10.90
CA TYR A 147 -8.97 -6.61 -12.30
C TYR A 147 -10.06 -7.68 -12.45
N SER A 148 -10.45 -7.99 -13.68
CA SER A 148 -11.36 -9.10 -14.00
C SER A 148 -10.56 -10.32 -14.46
N GLY A 149 -11.14 -11.52 -14.28
CA GLY A 149 -10.46 -12.78 -14.60
C GLY A 149 -9.34 -13.12 -13.61
N THR A 150 -8.34 -13.85 -14.09
CA THR A 150 -7.21 -14.32 -13.29
C THR A 150 -5.89 -13.89 -13.90
N LYS A 151 -4.88 -13.72 -13.04
CA LYS A 151 -3.49 -13.45 -13.42
C LYS A 151 -2.56 -14.50 -12.83
N ASN A 152 -1.41 -14.68 -13.47
CA ASN A 152 -0.35 -15.53 -12.97
C ASN A 152 0.86 -14.65 -12.64
N PHE A 153 1.53 -14.95 -11.53
CA PHE A 153 2.75 -14.25 -11.13
C PHE A 153 3.93 -15.23 -11.10
N THR A 154 5.16 -14.74 -11.19
CA THR A 154 6.34 -15.61 -11.09
C THR A 154 6.92 -15.68 -9.69
N ASN A 155 6.69 -14.65 -8.87
CA ASN A 155 7.27 -14.51 -7.54
C ASN A 155 6.21 -14.19 -6.50
N ARG A 156 6.48 -14.64 -5.27
CA ARG A 156 5.60 -14.41 -4.12
C ARG A 156 6.40 -14.21 -2.85
N LEU A 157 6.13 -13.12 -2.13
CA LEU A 157 6.55 -12.93 -0.76
C LEU A 157 5.34 -13.01 0.16
N LYS A 158 5.47 -13.69 1.29
CA LYS A 158 4.42 -13.78 2.31
C LYS A 158 4.98 -13.72 3.72
N LEU A 159 4.27 -12.98 4.58
CA LEU A 159 4.57 -12.78 5.99
C LEU A 159 3.42 -13.29 6.85
N TRP A 160 3.75 -13.95 7.96
CA TRP A 160 2.82 -14.30 9.02
C TRP A 160 3.33 -13.80 10.35
N ARG A 161 2.45 -13.26 11.20
CA ARG A 161 2.82 -12.96 12.59
C ARG A 161 3.18 -14.25 13.31
N ALA A 162 4.37 -14.32 13.92
CA ALA A 162 4.92 -15.57 14.42
C ALA A 162 4.17 -16.12 15.66
N SER A 163 3.48 -15.26 16.43
CA SER A 163 2.78 -15.66 17.65
C SER A 163 1.54 -16.50 17.40
N ASP A 164 0.85 -16.29 16.27
CA ASP A 164 -0.45 -16.91 15.97
C ASP A 164 -0.59 -17.37 14.52
N ASN A 165 0.46 -17.20 13.70
CA ASN A 165 0.48 -17.49 12.27
C ASN A 165 -0.58 -16.72 11.46
N LYS A 166 -1.04 -15.55 11.93
CA LYS A 166 -1.98 -14.72 11.17
C LYS A 166 -1.27 -14.09 9.97
N ASP A 167 -1.84 -14.21 8.77
CA ASP A 167 -1.28 -13.58 7.55
C ASP A 167 -1.12 -12.07 7.78
N ALA A 168 0.05 -11.51 7.51
CA ALA A 168 0.33 -10.09 7.70
C ALA A 168 0.44 -9.35 6.37
N LEU A 169 1.15 -9.92 5.40
CA LEU A 169 1.43 -9.32 4.11
C LEU A 169 1.68 -10.41 3.06
N GLU A 170 1.21 -10.18 1.84
CA GLU A 170 1.50 -10.97 0.66
C GLU A 170 1.79 -10.04 -0.51
N LEU A 171 2.84 -10.33 -1.25
CA LEU A 171 3.24 -9.59 -2.43
C LEU A 171 3.46 -10.59 -3.57
N LEU A 172 2.65 -10.49 -4.61
CA LEU A 172 2.72 -11.27 -5.84
C LEU A 172 3.21 -10.35 -6.96
N PHE A 173 4.25 -10.75 -7.66
CA PHE A 173 4.89 -9.92 -8.67
C PHE A 173 5.61 -10.77 -9.71
N ASP A 174 5.72 -10.25 -10.93
CA ASP A 174 6.55 -10.89 -11.95
C ASP A 174 8.02 -10.59 -11.77
N ASP A 175 8.87 -11.25 -12.56
CA ASP A 175 10.29 -10.98 -12.60
C ASP A 175 10.54 -9.50 -12.89
N VAL A 176 11.24 -8.85 -11.95
CA VAL A 176 11.60 -7.43 -12.02
C VAL A 176 12.60 -7.15 -13.13
N ASN A 177 13.28 -8.18 -13.62
CA ASN A 177 14.21 -8.12 -14.72
C ASN A 177 13.54 -8.41 -16.07
N ASP A 178 12.26 -8.80 -16.10
CA ASP A 178 11.51 -8.90 -17.34
C ASP A 178 11.22 -7.48 -17.88
N LEU A 179 11.82 -7.20 -19.04
CA LEU A 179 11.68 -5.94 -19.78
C LEU A 179 10.74 -6.07 -20.99
N SER A 180 10.14 -7.24 -21.21
CA SER A 180 9.27 -7.52 -22.35
C SER A 180 7.97 -6.70 -22.35
N GLY A 181 7.63 -6.09 -21.21
CA GLY A 181 6.40 -5.33 -21.02
C GLY A 181 5.15 -6.19 -20.81
N ASN A 182 5.28 -7.52 -20.85
CA ASN A 182 4.18 -8.48 -20.72
C ASN A 182 3.95 -8.95 -19.27
N THR A 183 4.17 -8.07 -18.29
CA THR A 183 4.00 -8.40 -16.88
C THR A 183 2.53 -8.24 -16.46
N ASN A 184 2.06 -9.16 -15.62
CA ASN A 184 0.79 -9.13 -14.91
C ASN A 184 0.72 -8.05 -13.82
N GLY A 185 1.82 -7.36 -13.51
CA GLY A 185 1.88 -6.26 -12.56
C GLY A 185 2.31 -6.72 -11.17
N ILE A 186 1.87 -5.98 -10.14
CA ILE A 186 2.19 -6.27 -8.74
C ILE A 186 0.90 -6.24 -7.94
N LEU A 187 0.61 -7.30 -7.19
CA LEU A 187 -0.49 -7.38 -6.25
C LEU A 187 0.06 -7.47 -4.84
N LEU A 188 -0.31 -6.50 -3.99
CA LEU A 188 0.09 -6.42 -2.59
C LEU A 188 -1.17 -6.48 -1.72
N THR A 189 -1.24 -7.47 -0.84
CA THR A 189 -2.34 -7.67 0.11
C THR A 189 -1.78 -7.65 1.52
N TYR A 190 -2.37 -6.87 2.43
CA TYR A 190 -1.85 -6.78 3.78
C TYR A 190 -2.92 -6.49 4.84
N ARG A 191 -2.65 -6.94 6.07
CA ARG A 191 -3.46 -6.64 7.26
C ARG A 191 -2.84 -5.51 8.03
N LEU A 192 -3.51 -4.38 8.04
CA LEU A 192 -2.99 -3.16 8.65
C LEU A 192 -2.77 -3.33 10.15
N GLY A 193 -3.76 -3.83 10.88
CA GLY A 193 -3.64 -4.01 12.34
C GLY A 193 -2.73 -5.15 12.79
N VAL A 194 -2.35 -6.05 11.88
CA VAL A 194 -1.36 -7.11 12.17
C VAL A 194 0.07 -6.60 11.95
N LEU A 195 0.27 -5.71 10.96
CA LEU A 195 1.55 -5.06 10.71
C LEU A 195 1.82 -3.90 11.69
N ASP A 196 0.78 -3.16 12.06
CA ASP A 196 0.87 -2.05 13.00
C ASP A 196 -0.45 -1.85 13.77
N SER A 197 -0.49 -2.35 15.00
CA SER A 197 -1.63 -2.18 15.89
C SER A 197 -1.79 -0.76 16.44
N ALA A 198 -0.73 0.08 16.37
CA ALA A 198 -0.81 1.50 16.70
C ALA A 198 -1.48 2.29 15.58
N PHE A 199 -1.41 1.82 14.34
CA PHE A 199 -2.09 2.44 13.20
C PHE A 199 -3.53 1.94 13.03
N SER A 200 -3.82 0.67 13.26
CA SER A 200 -5.21 0.17 13.35
C SER A 200 -5.31 -1.00 14.32
N ASN A 201 -6.33 -1.02 15.19
CA ASN A 201 -6.60 -2.20 16.01
C ASN A 201 -7.57 -3.18 15.33
N ASN A 202 -8.00 -2.92 14.09
CA ASN A 202 -8.74 -3.89 13.28
C ASN A 202 -7.76 -4.86 12.62
N GLU A 203 -7.49 -5.99 13.26
CA GLU A 203 -6.65 -7.03 12.68
C GLU A 203 -7.28 -7.74 11.46
N ASP A 204 -8.59 -7.57 11.24
CA ASP A 204 -9.29 -8.22 10.13
C ASP A 204 -9.40 -7.32 8.89
N LEU A 205 -8.97 -6.06 9.01
CA LEU A 205 -8.87 -5.14 7.89
C LEU A 205 -7.77 -5.57 6.93
N ILE A 206 -8.18 -6.07 5.76
CA ILE A 206 -7.29 -6.37 4.65
C ILE A 206 -7.39 -5.25 3.62
N VAL A 207 -6.23 -4.74 3.23
CA VAL A 207 -6.06 -3.83 2.10
C VAL A 207 -5.43 -4.59 0.95
N GLU A 208 -5.98 -4.41 -0.24
CA GLU A 208 -5.42 -4.88 -1.51
C GLU A 208 -4.91 -3.68 -2.30
N SER A 209 -3.71 -3.77 -2.86
CA SER A 209 -3.14 -2.82 -3.79
C SER A 209 -2.69 -3.51 -5.07
N TYR A 210 -3.07 -2.98 -6.22
CA TYR A 210 -2.63 -3.52 -7.52
C TYR A 210 -1.98 -2.41 -8.35
N ILE A 211 -0.76 -2.68 -8.84
CA ILE A 211 0.04 -1.78 -9.68
C ILE A 211 0.19 -2.40 -11.07
N SER A 212 -0.05 -1.60 -12.11
CA SER A 212 0.15 -2.02 -13.50
C SER A 212 0.61 -0.87 -14.40
N GLY A 213 1.09 -1.24 -15.59
CA GLY A 213 1.64 -0.30 -16.57
C GLY A 213 3.05 0.16 -16.22
N ALA A 214 3.56 1.05 -17.07
CA ALA A 214 4.86 1.69 -16.91
C ALA A 214 4.69 3.21 -16.97
N SER A 215 5.61 3.95 -16.36
CA SER A 215 5.62 5.41 -16.46
C SER A 215 5.71 5.83 -17.95
N PRO A 216 4.95 6.84 -18.40
CA PRO A 216 4.14 7.79 -17.63
C PRO A 216 2.66 7.42 -17.46
N ASP A 217 2.24 6.20 -17.80
CA ASP A 217 0.84 5.73 -17.71
C ASP A 217 0.64 4.67 -16.61
N ARG A 218 1.56 4.61 -15.64
CA ARG A 218 1.47 3.68 -14.50
C ARG A 218 0.21 3.98 -13.70
N LYS A 219 -0.42 2.90 -13.21
CA LYS A 219 -1.63 2.99 -12.42
C LYS A 219 -1.54 2.11 -11.19
N GLN A 220 -2.13 2.59 -10.11
CA GLN A 220 -2.27 1.86 -8.86
C GLN A 220 -3.68 1.99 -8.30
N THR A 221 -4.21 0.90 -7.76
CA THR A 221 -5.49 0.91 -7.04
C THR A 221 -5.29 0.38 -5.65
N TYR A 222 -6.01 0.93 -4.68
CA TYR A 222 -6.21 0.36 -3.35
C TYR A 222 -7.67 0.03 -3.14
N SER A 223 -7.96 -1.09 -2.48
CA SER A 223 -9.30 -1.48 -2.05
C SER A 223 -9.28 -1.99 -0.62
N TRP A 224 -10.34 -1.71 0.15
CA TRP A 224 -10.57 -2.32 1.46
C TRP A 224 -12.05 -2.61 1.68
N GLY A 225 -12.31 -3.60 2.53
CA GLY A 225 -13.64 -4.20 2.72
C GLY A 225 -14.07 -4.44 4.16
N ALA A 226 -13.46 -3.72 5.10
CA ALA A 226 -13.80 -3.75 6.51
C ALA A 226 -13.57 -2.35 7.10
N ASP A 227 -14.05 -2.15 8.32
CA ASP A 227 -13.90 -0.90 9.05
C ASP A 227 -12.43 -0.45 9.07
N PHE A 228 -12.18 0.64 8.37
CA PHE A 228 -10.89 1.28 8.20
C PHE A 228 -10.87 2.44 9.16
N TRP A 229 -10.22 2.28 10.31
CA TRP A 229 -9.97 3.37 11.23
C TRP A 229 -8.50 3.40 11.63
N LEU A 230 -8.06 4.63 11.91
CA LEU A 230 -6.73 4.92 12.40
C LEU A 230 -6.78 4.98 13.93
N ALA A 231 -5.99 4.17 14.63
CA ALA A 231 -5.94 4.23 16.09
C ALA A 231 -5.17 5.48 16.55
N PRO A 232 -5.49 6.05 17.72
CA PRO A 232 -6.59 5.71 18.62
C PRO A 232 -7.83 6.62 18.38
N ASP A 233 -8.34 6.73 17.14
CA ASP A 233 -9.47 7.61 16.87
C ASP A 233 -10.75 7.11 17.61
N PRO A 234 -11.29 7.89 18.58
CA PRO A 234 -12.54 7.54 19.26
C PRO A 234 -13.76 7.53 18.32
N ARG A 235 -13.60 7.94 17.05
CA ARG A 235 -14.62 7.94 16.00
C ARG A 235 -14.55 6.70 15.11
N ALA A 236 -13.90 5.60 15.53
CA ALA A 236 -13.88 4.32 14.81
C ALA A 236 -15.26 3.90 14.26
N GLY A 237 -16.35 4.17 14.99
CA GLY A 237 -17.74 3.95 14.54
C GLY A 237 -18.31 4.97 13.55
N ARG A 238 -17.48 5.82 12.92
CA ARG A 238 -17.84 6.81 11.88
C ARG A 238 -16.88 6.79 10.70
N THR A 239 -15.96 5.84 10.65
CA THR A 239 -14.94 5.78 9.59
C THR A 239 -15.45 5.05 8.35
N SER A 240 -14.61 4.99 7.31
CA SER A 240 -14.93 4.22 6.11
C SER A 240 -14.91 2.73 6.40
N ASP A 241 -15.96 2.00 6.03
CA ASP A 241 -16.01 0.54 6.12
C ASP A 241 -15.63 -0.15 4.82
N ARG A 242 -15.71 0.58 3.70
CA ARG A 242 -15.33 0.10 2.36
C ARG A 242 -14.83 1.27 1.57
N GLY A 243 -13.90 1.01 0.67
CA GLY A 243 -13.49 2.06 -0.22
C GLY A 243 -12.40 1.66 -1.17
N ARG A 244 -12.13 2.59 -2.06
CA ARG A 244 -11.21 2.42 -3.15
C ARG A 244 -10.52 3.74 -3.49
N VAL A 245 -9.22 3.65 -3.75
CA VAL A 245 -8.40 4.74 -4.28
C VAL A 245 -7.84 4.29 -5.62
N VAL A 246 -7.92 5.14 -6.63
CA VAL A 246 -7.31 4.95 -7.94
C VAL A 246 -6.31 6.07 -8.14
N ILE A 247 -5.08 5.72 -8.50
CA ILE A 247 -3.96 6.61 -8.76
C ILE A 247 -3.46 6.32 -10.17
N GLU A 248 -3.27 7.35 -10.98
CA GLU A 248 -2.69 7.24 -12.31
C GLU A 248 -1.63 8.32 -12.52
N GLU A 249 -0.48 7.94 -13.05
CA GLU A 249 0.44 8.90 -13.67
C GLU A 249 -0.14 9.38 -14.98
N ARG A 250 -0.10 10.69 -15.21
CA ARG A 250 -0.59 11.35 -16.42
C ARG A 250 0.10 12.70 -16.58
N THR A 251 0.03 13.25 -17.78
CA THR A 251 0.19 14.70 -17.94
C THR A 251 -1.13 15.39 -17.54
N ILE A 252 -1.03 16.48 -16.77
CA ILE A 252 -2.18 17.23 -16.28
C ILE A 252 -2.23 18.63 -16.91
N GLY A 253 -3.44 19.13 -17.15
CA GLY A 253 -3.63 20.48 -17.70
C GLY A 253 -3.39 21.53 -16.63
N ILE A 254 -2.58 22.55 -16.93
CA ILE A 254 -2.28 23.63 -15.98
C ILE A 254 -3.04 24.90 -16.35
N LYS A 255 -3.67 25.51 -15.33
CA LYS A 255 -4.54 26.68 -15.49
C LYS A 255 -3.78 27.83 -16.17
N ASN A 256 -4.32 28.30 -17.29
CA ASN A 256 -3.78 29.40 -18.12
C ASN A 256 -2.36 29.19 -18.67
N GLN A 257 -1.84 27.95 -18.65
CA GLN A 257 -0.49 27.65 -19.14
C GLN A 257 -0.50 26.63 -20.28
N GLY A 258 -1.55 25.80 -20.38
CA GLY A 258 -1.62 24.75 -21.39
C GLY A 258 -1.24 23.38 -20.82
N PRO A 259 -0.98 22.39 -21.69
CA PRO A 259 -0.85 21.00 -21.30
C PRO A 259 0.59 20.52 -21.04
N ASP A 260 1.21 20.94 -19.93
CA ASP A 260 2.68 20.93 -19.90
C ASP A 260 3.34 20.36 -18.64
N ASP A 261 2.64 19.60 -17.77
CA ASP A 261 3.29 19.06 -16.56
C ASP A 261 3.00 17.58 -16.28
N ALA A 262 4.07 16.87 -15.89
CA ALA A 262 3.98 15.53 -15.33
C ALA A 262 3.22 15.58 -13.99
N GLY A 263 2.17 14.78 -13.91
CA GLY A 263 1.24 14.80 -12.81
C GLY A 263 0.74 13.43 -12.40
N ILE A 264 -0.10 13.48 -11.40
CA ILE A 264 -0.79 12.34 -10.82
C ILE A 264 -2.26 12.72 -10.70
N CYS A 265 -3.10 11.78 -11.11
CA CYS A 265 -4.54 11.89 -11.01
C CYS A 265 -5.00 10.89 -9.96
N VAL A 266 -5.71 11.36 -8.95
CA VAL A 266 -6.23 10.51 -7.88
C VAL A 266 -7.74 10.63 -7.81
N ARG A 267 -8.40 9.49 -7.65
CA ARG A 267 -9.85 9.36 -7.51
C ARG A 267 -10.14 8.42 -6.35
N ILE A 268 -11.03 8.81 -5.46
CA ILE A 268 -11.41 8.05 -4.27
C ILE A 268 -12.92 7.94 -4.22
N ALA A 269 -13.40 6.75 -3.90
CA ALA A 269 -14.79 6.53 -3.51
C ALA A 269 -14.81 5.60 -2.32
N ALA A 270 -15.56 5.96 -1.29
CA ALA A 270 -15.63 5.16 -0.08
C ALA A 270 -16.94 5.39 0.64
N ARG A 271 -17.28 4.41 1.47
CA ARG A 271 -18.49 4.31 2.25
C ARG A 271 -18.12 4.28 3.72
N THR A 272 -18.89 4.96 4.55
CA THR A 272 -18.79 4.88 6.00
C THR A 272 -19.63 3.74 6.53
N VAL A 273 -19.31 3.27 7.75
CA VAL A 273 -20.31 2.59 8.58
C VAL A 273 -21.57 3.45 8.70
N SER A 274 -22.72 2.85 8.96
CA SER A 274 -23.95 3.62 9.17
C SER A 274 -23.84 4.44 10.46
N PHE A 275 -24.01 5.75 10.35
CA PHE A 275 -24.05 6.65 11.51
C PHE A 275 -25.03 7.80 11.26
N THR A 276 -25.33 8.56 12.31
CA THR A 276 -26.16 9.77 12.21
C THR A 276 -25.30 11.01 12.14
N SER A 277 -25.52 11.84 11.12
CA SER A 277 -24.86 13.14 10.93
C SER A 277 -25.89 14.23 10.59
N ALA A 278 -25.43 15.45 10.30
CA ALA A 278 -26.28 16.50 9.76
C ALA A 278 -26.95 16.13 8.42
N CYS A 279 -26.40 15.13 7.72
CA CYS A 279 -26.91 14.62 6.45
C CYS A 279 -28.03 13.57 6.60
N GLY A 280 -28.31 13.13 7.83
CA GLY A 280 -29.24 12.05 8.14
C GLY A 280 -28.57 10.78 8.67
N THR A 281 -29.36 9.71 8.77
CA THR A 281 -28.97 8.42 9.33
C THR A 281 -28.90 7.36 8.25
N ASN A 282 -27.69 6.98 7.84
CA ASN A 282 -27.40 5.84 6.95
C ASN A 282 -25.88 5.72 6.75
N ASN A 283 -25.45 4.82 5.88
CA ASN A 283 -24.13 4.86 5.25
C ASN A 283 -23.98 6.16 4.44
N HIS A 284 -22.91 6.89 4.70
CA HIS A 284 -22.50 8.03 3.91
C HIS A 284 -21.47 7.58 2.89
N TYR A 285 -21.48 8.19 1.71
CA TYR A 285 -20.47 7.94 0.69
C TYR A 285 -19.75 9.23 0.41
N TYR A 286 -18.42 9.16 0.41
CA TYR A 286 -17.60 10.27 -0.01
C TYR A 286 -16.86 9.94 -1.31
N ALA A 287 -16.68 10.99 -2.10
CA ALA A 287 -15.93 10.99 -3.34
C ALA A 287 -14.87 12.08 -3.25
N LEU A 288 -13.67 11.81 -3.77
CA LEU A 288 -12.63 12.81 -4.00
C LEU A 288 -12.02 12.60 -5.37
N ALA A 289 -11.68 13.68 -6.06
CA ALA A 289 -10.68 13.63 -7.11
C ALA A 289 -9.74 14.81 -7.00
N TYR A 290 -8.47 14.59 -7.35
CA TYR A 290 -7.50 15.66 -7.50
C TYR A 290 -6.51 15.37 -8.61
N GLY A 291 -6.02 16.45 -9.21
CA GLY A 291 -4.81 16.45 -10.00
C GLY A 291 -3.71 17.12 -9.18
N GLN A 292 -2.49 16.60 -9.24
CA GLN A 292 -1.33 17.15 -8.55
C GLN A 292 -0.11 17.10 -9.46
N LYS A 293 0.66 18.18 -9.48
CA LYS A 293 1.97 18.21 -10.14
C LYS A 293 2.97 17.34 -9.40
N THR A 294 3.84 16.64 -10.14
CA THR A 294 4.92 15.84 -9.55
C THR A 294 6.24 16.61 -9.40
N GLY A 295 6.34 17.80 -10.00
CA GLY A 295 7.46 18.73 -9.86
C GLY A 295 7.05 20.05 -9.17
N GLY A 296 8.05 20.85 -8.77
CA GLY A 296 7.84 22.15 -8.14
C GLY A 296 7.24 22.06 -6.73
N ASN A 297 6.31 22.98 -6.41
CA ASN A 297 5.61 23.00 -5.13
C ASN A 297 4.38 22.08 -5.10
N LEU A 298 4.28 21.14 -6.05
CA LEU A 298 3.27 20.10 -6.07
C LEU A 298 1.85 20.68 -6.03
N GLU A 299 1.63 21.71 -6.84
CA GLU A 299 0.34 22.39 -6.90
C GLU A 299 -0.75 21.37 -7.22
N THR A 300 -1.78 21.39 -6.39
CA THR A 300 -2.86 20.39 -6.38
C THR A 300 -4.19 21.11 -6.41
N THR A 301 -5.09 20.68 -7.28
CA THR A 301 -6.49 21.11 -7.28
C THR A 301 -7.34 19.88 -7.00
N ALA A 302 -8.23 19.98 -6.02
CA ALA A 302 -9.08 18.89 -5.58
C ALA A 302 -10.56 19.29 -5.63
N ARG A 303 -11.43 18.29 -5.77
CA ARG A 303 -12.89 18.39 -5.67
C ARG A 303 -13.42 17.20 -4.89
N SER A 304 -14.36 17.44 -3.98
CA SER A 304 -14.88 16.40 -3.08
C SER A 304 -16.39 16.46 -2.95
N GLY A 305 -17.00 15.38 -2.47
CA GLY A 305 -18.42 15.31 -2.24
C GLY A 305 -18.76 14.27 -1.19
N LEU A 306 -19.84 14.51 -0.45
CA LEU A 306 -20.40 13.62 0.56
C LEU A 306 -21.91 13.54 0.37
N ALA A 307 -22.49 12.35 0.33
CA ALA A 307 -23.93 12.18 0.28
C ALA A 307 -24.40 10.93 1.04
N LEU A 308 -25.67 10.97 1.47
CA LEU A 308 -26.33 9.86 2.15
C LEU A 308 -26.80 8.84 1.12
N GLY A 309 -26.42 7.57 1.28
CA GLY A 309 -26.93 6.48 0.43
C GLY A 309 -26.51 6.50 -1.04
N THR A 310 -25.72 7.48 -1.50
CA THR A 310 -25.23 7.60 -2.87
C THR A 310 -23.89 8.32 -2.93
N LEU A 311 -23.13 8.13 -4.01
CA LEU A 311 -22.00 8.99 -4.37
C LEU A 311 -22.52 10.30 -4.97
N THR A 312 -21.84 11.41 -4.71
CA THR A 312 -22.09 12.71 -5.36
C THR A 312 -20.82 13.20 -6.03
N THR A 313 -20.95 13.60 -7.30
CA THR A 313 -19.86 14.14 -8.12
C THR A 313 -20.02 15.65 -8.36
N ASN A 314 -20.89 16.31 -7.59
CA ASN A 314 -21.21 17.72 -7.82
C ASN A 314 -20.48 18.71 -6.91
N GLY A 315 -19.56 18.26 -6.05
CA GLY A 315 -18.89 19.19 -5.12
C GLY A 315 -19.72 19.46 -3.85
N THR A 316 -20.72 18.63 -3.56
CA THR A 316 -21.72 18.90 -2.52
C THR A 316 -21.53 18.05 -1.28
N VAL A 317 -21.87 18.61 -0.13
CA VAL A 317 -22.03 17.90 1.14
C VAL A 317 -23.52 17.87 1.42
N CYS A 318 -24.14 16.72 1.21
CA CYS A 318 -25.53 16.47 1.59
C CYS A 318 -26.50 17.46 0.94
N GLY A 319 -26.22 17.80 -0.32
CA GLY A 319 -26.96 18.76 -1.13
C GLY A 319 -26.47 20.20 -1.04
N ALA A 320 -25.67 20.55 -0.02
CA ALA A 320 -25.08 21.88 0.12
C ALA A 320 -23.79 22.02 -0.70
N ASP A 321 -23.61 23.17 -1.32
CA ASP A 321 -22.53 23.44 -2.28
C ASP A 321 -21.25 23.95 -1.57
N ILE A 322 -20.56 23.03 -0.88
CA ILE A 322 -19.47 23.34 0.07
C ILE A 322 -18.09 22.94 -0.46
N LEU A 323 -17.98 21.81 -1.18
CA LEU A 323 -16.71 21.18 -1.54
C LEU A 323 -16.38 21.27 -3.04
N LYS A 324 -16.60 22.45 -3.64
CA LYS A 324 -16.34 22.71 -5.08
C LYS A 324 -14.91 22.45 -5.50
N TYR A 325 -14.01 23.36 -5.17
CA TYR A 325 -12.59 23.23 -5.43
C TYR A 325 -11.79 23.72 -4.23
N ALA A 326 -10.73 23.00 -3.94
CA ALA A 326 -9.69 23.43 -3.02
C ALA A 326 -8.32 23.27 -3.65
N THR A 327 -7.39 24.11 -3.21
CA THR A 327 -6.00 24.10 -3.66
C THR A 327 -5.04 23.78 -2.52
N PHE A 328 -4.02 23.01 -2.85
CA PHE A 328 -2.97 22.59 -1.93
C PHE A 328 -1.59 22.68 -2.60
N ASN A 329 -0.54 22.78 -1.80
CA ASN A 329 0.84 22.66 -2.25
C ASN A 329 1.70 21.98 -1.16
N THR A 330 3.02 21.98 -1.32
CA THR A 330 3.98 21.49 -0.31
C THR A 330 3.84 22.15 1.07
N GLY A 331 3.38 23.41 1.10
CA GLY A 331 3.06 24.17 2.30
C GLY A 331 1.67 23.90 2.88
N GLY A 332 0.89 23.01 2.27
CA GLY A 332 -0.37 22.49 2.83
C GLY A 332 -1.61 23.02 2.12
N PHE A 333 -2.68 23.20 2.90
CA PHE A 333 -3.94 23.76 2.42
C PHE A 333 -3.77 25.24 2.13
N ILE A 334 -4.28 25.70 0.98
CA ILE A 334 -4.22 27.10 0.58
C ILE A 334 -5.60 27.73 0.73
N GLN A 335 -6.60 27.19 0.03
CA GLN A 335 -7.94 27.75 -0.01
C GLN A 335 -8.97 26.71 -0.49
N ASP A 336 -10.22 26.84 -0.07
CA ASP A 336 -11.39 26.12 -0.57
C ASP A 336 -12.53 27.07 -1.00
N GLY A 337 -13.69 26.50 -1.34
CA GLY A 337 -14.84 27.25 -1.84
C GLY A 337 -14.60 27.90 -3.21
N LEU A 338 -13.52 27.51 -3.89
CA LEU A 338 -13.15 28.09 -5.18
C LEU A 338 -14.18 27.66 -6.24
N ILE A 339 -14.49 28.58 -7.14
CA ILE A 339 -15.17 28.27 -8.39
C ILE A 339 -14.11 28.02 -9.48
N VAL A 340 -14.52 27.45 -10.61
CA VAL A 340 -13.63 27.13 -11.74
C VAL A 340 -12.70 28.30 -12.11
N GLY A 341 -13.26 29.51 -12.21
CA GLY A 341 -12.52 30.70 -12.63
C GLY A 341 -11.58 31.28 -11.56
N SER A 342 -11.73 30.88 -10.29
CA SER A 342 -10.93 31.40 -9.18
C SER A 342 -9.77 30.49 -8.79
N VAL A 343 -9.62 29.32 -9.41
CA VAL A 343 -8.43 28.49 -9.21
C VAL A 343 -7.20 29.23 -9.75
N PRO A 344 -6.12 29.42 -8.95
CA PRO A 344 -4.97 30.21 -9.35
C PRO A 344 -4.24 29.64 -10.57
N THR A 345 -3.57 30.51 -11.31
CA THR A 345 -2.66 30.12 -12.40
C THR A 345 -1.53 29.25 -11.84
N GLY A 346 -1.11 28.23 -12.60
CA GLY A 346 -0.06 27.28 -12.19
C GLY A 346 -0.57 26.07 -11.40
N PHE A 347 -1.86 26.05 -11.04
CA PHE A 347 -2.53 24.89 -10.46
C PHE A 347 -3.18 24.03 -11.54
N PRO A 348 -3.42 22.73 -11.27
CA PRO A 348 -4.18 21.87 -12.17
C PRO A 348 -5.55 22.47 -12.49
N ASP A 349 -5.88 22.56 -13.79
CA ASP A 349 -7.09 23.24 -14.25
C ASP A 349 -8.35 22.42 -13.88
N PRO A 350 -9.38 23.05 -13.29
CA PRO A 350 -10.67 22.39 -13.09
C PRO A 350 -11.35 21.88 -14.37
N ASN A 351 -11.13 22.52 -15.52
CA ASN A 351 -12.03 22.44 -16.68
C ASN A 351 -11.40 21.94 -18.00
N VAL A 352 -10.12 21.56 -18.02
CA VAL A 352 -9.53 21.06 -19.27
C VAL A 352 -10.11 19.68 -19.59
N ASP A 353 -10.83 19.57 -20.70
CA ASP A 353 -11.35 18.32 -21.25
C ASP A 353 -10.56 17.94 -22.51
N GLY A 354 -9.97 16.75 -22.55
CA GLY A 354 -9.11 16.30 -23.65
C GLY A 354 -7.99 15.35 -23.19
N GLY A 355 -6.84 15.35 -23.88
CA GLY A 355 -5.67 14.51 -23.56
C GLY A 355 -5.03 14.76 -22.19
N TYR A 356 -5.43 15.84 -21.50
CA TYR A 356 -4.93 16.28 -20.20
C TYR A 356 -6.12 16.55 -19.28
N PRO A 357 -6.50 15.61 -18.40
CA PRO A 357 -7.76 15.70 -17.71
C PRO A 357 -7.75 16.77 -16.61
N GLY A 358 -8.74 17.65 -16.64
CA GLY A 358 -9.04 18.57 -15.56
C GLY A 358 -9.71 17.85 -14.38
N VAL A 359 -9.70 18.51 -13.22
CA VAL A 359 -10.21 17.92 -11.97
C VAL A 359 -11.70 17.58 -12.04
N THR A 360 -12.50 18.38 -12.76
CA THR A 360 -13.92 18.07 -12.99
C THR A 360 -14.09 16.74 -13.73
N ALA A 361 -13.32 16.53 -14.80
CA ALA A 361 -13.37 15.31 -15.58
C ALA A 361 -12.95 14.09 -14.73
N LEU A 362 -11.91 14.25 -13.91
CA LEU A 362 -11.49 13.20 -12.96
C LEU A 362 -12.59 12.88 -11.94
N PHE A 363 -13.25 13.90 -11.40
CA PHE A 363 -14.31 13.72 -10.42
C PHE A 363 -15.58 13.11 -11.02
N ASN A 364 -15.90 13.44 -12.27
CA ASN A 364 -17.02 12.85 -13.00
C ASN A 364 -16.82 11.37 -13.32
N LEU A 365 -15.57 10.86 -13.26
CA LEU A 365 -15.29 9.42 -13.35
C LEU A 365 -15.49 8.70 -12.02
N VAL A 366 -15.65 9.42 -10.92
CA VAL A 366 -16.10 8.80 -9.67
C VAL A 366 -17.57 8.39 -9.85
N GLY A 367 -17.90 7.15 -9.48
CA GLY A 367 -19.25 6.61 -9.73
C GLY A 367 -19.45 6.03 -11.13
N THR A 368 -18.43 5.97 -11.99
CA THR A 368 -18.45 5.23 -13.25
C THR A 368 -17.64 3.93 -13.15
N ASN A 369 -17.76 3.06 -14.17
CA ASN A 369 -16.91 1.87 -14.33
C ASN A 369 -15.53 2.24 -14.91
N GLY A 370 -15.06 3.47 -14.68
CA GLY A 370 -13.79 3.95 -15.19
C GLY A 370 -13.86 4.71 -16.52
N ARG A 371 -12.67 5.01 -17.05
CA ARG A 371 -12.49 5.84 -18.27
C ARG A 371 -12.55 5.04 -19.57
N SER A 372 -12.40 3.71 -19.55
CA SER A 372 -12.02 2.99 -20.76
C SER A 372 -13.14 2.33 -21.55
N GLY A 373 -14.37 2.19 -21.05
CA GLY A 373 -15.41 1.36 -21.71
C GLY A 373 -15.06 -0.14 -21.84
N ILE A 374 -13.80 -0.50 -21.61
CA ILE A 374 -13.29 -1.82 -21.28
C ILE A 374 -13.76 -2.10 -19.86
N ASN A 375 -14.32 -3.28 -19.62
CA ASN A 375 -14.65 -3.79 -18.28
C ASN A 375 -13.38 -4.08 -17.46
N ASP A 376 -12.46 -3.13 -17.40
CA ASP A 376 -11.34 -3.16 -16.49
C ASP A 376 -11.88 -2.75 -15.12
N SER A 377 -11.90 -3.70 -14.19
CA SER A 377 -12.42 -3.40 -12.86
C SER A 377 -11.49 -2.45 -12.12
N PHE A 378 -10.28 -2.15 -12.63
CA PHE A 378 -9.25 -1.31 -12.02
C PHE A 378 -9.73 0.06 -11.55
N ASP A 379 -10.47 0.81 -12.35
CA ASP A 379 -10.95 2.14 -11.98
C ASP A 379 -12.48 2.22 -11.79
N ASP A 380 -13.11 1.07 -11.52
CA ASP A 380 -14.53 1.01 -11.14
C ASP A 380 -14.74 1.58 -9.73
N LEU A 381 -15.32 2.78 -9.69
CA LEU A 381 -15.67 3.52 -8.48
C LEU A 381 -17.19 3.63 -8.28
N ARG A 382 -17.99 2.78 -8.95
CA ARG A 382 -19.44 2.75 -8.74
C ARG A 382 -19.78 2.36 -7.31
N LYS A 383 -20.88 2.92 -6.80
CA LYS A 383 -21.45 2.54 -5.49
C LYS A 383 -21.56 1.03 -5.32
N ALA A 384 -22.05 0.32 -6.34
CA ALA A 384 -22.19 -1.13 -6.32
C ALA A 384 -20.85 -1.85 -6.13
N LYS A 385 -19.76 -1.34 -6.72
CA LYS A 385 -18.42 -1.87 -6.51
C LYS A 385 -17.97 -1.65 -5.07
N ILE A 386 -18.15 -0.44 -4.53
CA ILE A 386 -17.80 -0.11 -3.14
C ILE A 386 -18.57 -0.99 -2.15
N ASP A 387 -19.88 -1.18 -2.35
CA ASP A 387 -20.71 -2.05 -1.50
C ASP A 387 -20.31 -3.53 -1.56
N GLY A 388 -19.77 -3.96 -2.71
CA GLY A 388 -19.34 -5.33 -2.96
C GLY A 388 -17.94 -5.68 -2.45
N LEU A 389 -17.18 -4.73 -1.89
CA LEU A 389 -15.85 -4.99 -1.32
C LEU A 389 -15.96 -5.73 0.02
N ASN A 390 -16.33 -7.02 0.01
CA ASN A 390 -16.38 -7.86 1.23
C ASN A 390 -15.43 -9.06 1.18
N ALA A 391 -14.77 -9.30 0.04
CA ALA A 391 -14.10 -10.56 -0.27
C ALA A 391 -12.60 -10.41 -0.56
N ILE A 392 -11.93 -9.46 0.07
CA ILE A 392 -10.47 -9.32 -0.06
C ILE A 392 -9.81 -10.42 0.78
N SER A 393 -8.88 -11.15 0.19
CA SER A 393 -8.22 -12.29 0.84
C SER A 393 -6.77 -12.46 0.35
N PHE A 394 -5.99 -13.19 1.13
CA PHE A 394 -4.66 -13.69 0.73
C PHE A 394 -4.79 -14.90 -0.21
N HIS A 395 -3.69 -15.25 -0.91
CA HIS A 395 -3.69 -16.30 -1.94
C HIS A 395 -2.64 -17.39 -1.69
N PRO A 396 -3.01 -18.62 -1.27
CA PRO A 396 -4.38 -19.06 -1.03
C PRO A 396 -4.95 -18.45 0.25
N ALA A 397 -6.27 -18.46 0.35
CA ALA A 397 -7.01 -17.90 1.50
C ALA A 397 -6.67 -18.57 2.84
N SER A 398 -6.07 -19.76 2.79
CA SER A 398 -5.53 -20.46 3.94
C SER A 398 -4.21 -21.11 3.55
N GLU A 399 -3.13 -20.67 4.19
CA GLU A 399 -1.81 -21.29 4.14
C GLU A 399 -1.18 -21.17 5.52
N ALA A 400 -0.65 -22.27 6.03
CA ALA A 400 0.19 -22.22 7.22
C ALA A 400 1.66 -22.03 6.79
N PRO A 401 2.46 -21.26 7.55
CA PRO A 401 3.85 -20.96 7.18
C PRO A 401 4.71 -22.22 6.98
N GLY A 402 4.40 -23.35 7.63
CA GLY A 402 5.03 -24.64 7.35
C GLY A 402 6.50 -24.78 7.80
N PHE A 403 7.04 -23.78 8.51
CA PHE A 403 8.37 -23.78 9.12
C PHE A 403 8.39 -23.03 10.47
#